data_AF-A0A4M9X0H0-F1
#
_entry.id   AF-A0A4M9X0H0-F1
#
_cell.length_a   1.000
_cell.length_b   1.000
_cell.length_c   1.000
_cell.angle_alpha   90.00
_cell.angle_beta   90.00
_cell.angle_gamma   90.00
#
_symmetry.space_group_name_H-M   'P 1'
#
loop_
_entity.id
_entity.type
_entity.pdbx_description
1 polymer ?
#
loop_
_entity_poly.entity_id
_entity_poly.type
_entity_poly.pdbx_seq_one_letter_code
_entity_poly.pdbx_strand_id
1 'polypeptide(L)'
;MEQLHFITKLLDIKDTNIQIIDVVNRDSHKEIIAKLDYDAPSCPDCGSLMKKYDFQKPSKIPYLETTGMPSRILLRKRRFKCYHCS
;
A
#
# COMPACT_ATOMS: atom_id res chain seq x y z
N MET A 1 -0.47 -17.00 5.27
CA MET A 1 0.28 -15.75 5.54
C MET A 1 1.77 -15.86 5.15
N GLU A 2 2.39 -17.03 5.22
CA GLU A 2 3.83 -17.22 4.95
C GLU A 2 4.27 -16.77 3.54
N GLN A 3 3.44 -17.01 2.52
CA GLN A 3 3.75 -16.58 1.15
C GLN A 3 3.80 -15.05 0.99
N LEU A 4 2.90 -14.31 1.68
CA LEU A 4 2.93 -12.84 1.68
C LEU A 4 4.14 -12.31 2.44
N HIS A 5 4.48 -12.95 3.55
CA HIS A 5 5.68 -12.59 4.32
C HIS A 5 6.97 -12.82 3.50
N PHE A 6 7.04 -13.91 2.74
CA PHE A 6 8.12 -14.18 1.81
C PHE A 6 8.24 -13.08 0.74
N ILE A 7 7.11 -12.63 0.17
CA ILE A 7 7.09 -11.55 -0.84
C ILE A 7 7.54 -10.21 -0.26
N THR A 8 7.10 -9.85 0.96
CA THR A 8 7.57 -8.61 1.62
C THR A 8 9.08 -8.60 1.82
N LYS A 9 9.67 -9.76 2.15
CA LYS A 9 11.11 -9.94 2.34
C LYS A 9 11.87 -9.87 1.01
N LEU A 10 11.30 -10.43 -0.05
CA LEU A 10 11.90 -10.44 -1.39
C LEU A 10 11.92 -9.04 -2.02
N LEU A 11 10.89 -8.24 -1.78
CA LEU A 11 10.78 -6.87 -2.27
C LEU A 11 11.51 -5.82 -1.39
N ASP A 12 12.22 -6.25 -0.34
CA ASP A 12 12.89 -5.39 0.65
C ASP A 12 11.98 -4.26 1.17
N ILE A 13 10.70 -4.57 1.43
CA ILE A 13 9.75 -3.59 1.98
C ILE A 13 10.11 -3.36 3.45
N LYS A 14 10.75 -2.22 3.73
CA LYS A 14 11.18 -1.83 5.09
C LYS A 14 10.08 -1.20 5.94
N ASP A 15 9.04 -0.65 5.31
CA ASP A 15 7.96 0.03 6.01
C ASP A 15 6.93 -0.98 6.51
N THR A 16 6.79 -1.10 7.83
CA THR A 16 5.84 -2.00 8.50
C THR A 16 4.38 -1.61 8.27
N ASN A 17 4.10 -0.38 7.81
CA ASN A 17 2.75 0.09 7.48
C ASN A 17 2.30 -0.35 6.08
N ILE A 18 3.21 -0.90 5.27
CA ILE A 18 2.88 -1.50 3.98
C ILE A 18 2.47 -2.95 4.21
N GLN A 19 1.20 -3.25 3.92
CA GLN A 19 0.65 -4.60 4.02
C GLN A 19 0.26 -5.09 2.64
N ILE A 20 0.75 -6.28 2.26
CA ILE A 20 0.27 -6.97 1.06
C ILE A 20 -1.09 -7.58 1.39
N ILE A 21 -2.10 -7.19 0.64
CA ILE A 21 -3.47 -7.68 0.79
C ILE A 21 -3.63 -8.97 0.00
N ASP A 22 -3.17 -8.97 -1.25
CA ASP A 22 -3.38 -10.08 -2.17
C ASP A 22 -2.35 -10.10 -3.30
N VAL A 23 -2.21 -11.24 -3.95
CA VAL A 23 -1.34 -11.45 -5.10
C VAL A 23 -2.12 -12.20 -6.18
N VAL A 24 -2.39 -11.52 -7.28
CA VAL A 24 -3.14 -12.06 -8.41
C VAL A 24 -2.15 -12.44 -9.51
N ASN A 25 -2.20 -13.68 -9.97
CA ASN A 25 -1.42 -14.10 -11.12
C ASN A 25 -2.22 -13.83 -12.41
N ARG A 26 -1.68 -13.04 -13.33
CA ARG A 26 -2.22 -12.87 -14.70
C ARG A 26 -1.34 -13.65 -15.66
N ASP A 27 -1.87 -13.95 -16.83
CA ASP A 27 -1.15 -14.71 -17.87
C ASP A 27 0.17 -14.04 -18.29
N SER A 28 0.25 -12.70 -18.23
CA SER A 28 1.44 -11.93 -18.63
C SER A 28 2.27 -11.37 -17.47
N HIS A 29 1.72 -11.30 -16.25
CA HIS A 29 2.40 -10.69 -15.10
C HIS A 29 1.70 -11.00 -13.79
N LYS A 30 2.40 -10.83 -12.67
CA LYS A 30 1.79 -10.88 -11.34
C LYS A 30 1.39 -9.48 -10.89
N GLU A 31 0.22 -9.35 -10.28
CA GLU A 31 -0.23 -8.11 -9.62
C GLU A 31 -0.20 -8.31 -8.11
N ILE A 32 0.65 -7.55 -7.43
CA ILE A 32 0.73 -7.52 -5.96
C ILE A 32 -0.10 -6.34 -5.49
N ILE A 33 -1.18 -6.61 -4.77
CA ILE A 33 -2.05 -5.59 -4.21
C ILE A 33 -1.60 -5.31 -2.79
N ALA A 34 -1.17 -4.07 -2.54
CA ALA A 34 -0.70 -3.63 -1.23
C ALA A 34 -1.45 -2.37 -0.78
N LYS A 35 -1.58 -2.20 0.54
CA LYS A 35 -2.05 -0.97 1.16
C LYS A 35 -0.97 -0.37 2.05
N LEU A 36 -0.94 0.95 2.11
CA LEU A 36 -0.17 1.73 3.06
C LEU A 36 -1.15 2.36 4.04
N ASP A 37 -1.13 1.92 5.29
CA ASP A 37 -2.10 2.32 6.32
C ASP A 37 -1.37 2.79 7.58
N TYR A 38 -1.15 4.10 7.67
CA TYR A 38 -0.62 4.73 8.87
C TYR A 38 -1.72 5.00 9.89
N ASP A 39 -1.32 5.15 11.15
CA ASP A 39 -2.19 5.74 12.16
C ASP A 39 -2.49 7.20 11.84
N ALA A 40 -3.65 7.66 12.29
CA ALA A 40 -4.10 8.98 11.94
C ALA A 40 -3.19 10.04 12.60
N PRO A 41 -2.57 10.93 11.80
CA PRO A 41 -1.79 12.01 12.35
C PRO A 41 -2.71 13.10 12.91
N SER A 42 -2.12 14.03 13.66
CA SER A 42 -2.76 15.30 13.99
C SER A 42 -2.81 16.21 12.77
N CYS A 43 -3.88 16.99 12.64
CA CYS A 43 -4.06 17.97 11.59
C CYS A 43 -3.00 19.08 11.73
N PRO A 44 -2.25 19.42 10.65
CA PRO A 44 -1.21 20.44 10.73
C PRO A 44 -1.77 21.84 11.03
N ASP A 45 -3.02 22.11 10.68
CA ASP A 45 -3.61 23.44 10.80
C ASP A 45 -4.24 23.72 12.18
N CYS A 46 -4.86 22.71 12.80
CA CYS A 46 -5.60 22.87 14.07
C CYS A 46 -5.19 21.90 15.19
N GLY A 47 -4.24 21.00 14.95
CA GLY A 47 -3.76 20.02 15.93
C GLY A 47 -4.75 18.91 16.28
N SER A 48 -5.99 18.94 15.77
CA SER A 48 -7.00 17.90 16.05
C SER A 48 -6.67 16.57 15.37
N LEU A 49 -7.09 15.46 15.99
CA LEU A 49 -6.87 14.13 15.42
C LEU A 49 -7.67 13.95 14.12
N MET A 50 -7.00 13.52 13.05
CA MET A 50 -7.67 13.25 11.78
C MET A 50 -8.38 11.88 11.81
N LYS A 51 -9.39 11.68 10.96
CA LYS A 51 -9.97 10.34 10.74
C LYS A 51 -9.38 9.66 9.51
N LYS A 52 -9.28 8.34 9.56
CA LYS A 52 -9.11 7.49 8.37
C LYS A 52 -10.39 7.59 7.54
N TYR A 53 -10.26 7.97 6.26
CA TYR A 53 -11.42 8.20 5.39
C TYR A 53 -11.54 7.08 4.36
N ASP A 54 -10.88 7.22 3.22
CA ASP A 54 -10.85 6.27 2.12
C ASP A 54 -9.39 5.93 1.75
N PHE A 55 -9.22 5.07 0.75
CA PHE A 55 -7.94 4.87 0.10
C PHE A 55 -7.88 5.70 -1.18
N GLN A 56 -6.70 6.20 -1.51
CA GLN A 56 -6.43 6.78 -2.82
C GLN A 56 -6.62 5.74 -3.93
N LYS A 57 -6.84 6.24 -5.15
CA LYS A 57 -6.73 5.41 -6.35
C LYS A 57 -5.37 4.69 -6.35
N PRO A 58 -5.33 3.38 -6.66
CA PRO A 58 -4.08 2.63 -6.61
C PRO A 58 -3.02 3.25 -7.49
N SER A 59 -1.84 3.50 -6.94
CA SER A 59 -0.65 3.85 -7.70
C SER A 59 -0.04 2.58 -8.28
N LYS A 60 0.27 2.59 -9.58
CA LYS A 60 0.93 1.49 -10.26
C LYS A 60 2.42 1.74 -10.24
N ILE A 61 3.17 0.88 -9.56
CA ILE A 61 4.62 0.87 -9.66
C ILE A 61 4.97 -0.05 -10.86
N PRO A 62 5.78 0.42 -11.83
CA PRO A 62 6.10 -0.34 -13.03
C PRO A 62 6.83 -1.65 -12.71
N TYR A 63 6.91 -2.51 -13.73
CA TYR A 63 7.33 -3.90 -13.59
C TYR A 63 8.69 -4.06 -12.90
N LEU A 64 8.68 -4.81 -11.80
CA LEU A 64 9.88 -5.38 -11.20
C LEU A 64 10.06 -6.78 -11.78
N GLU A 65 11.20 -7.07 -12.40
CA GLU A 65 11.48 -8.42 -12.87
C GLU A 65 11.75 -9.33 -11.67
N THR A 66 10.86 -10.30 -11.44
CA THR A 66 11.01 -11.29 -10.37
C THR A 66 10.98 -12.68 -11.01
N THR A 67 12.10 -13.40 -10.97
CA THR A 67 12.18 -14.80 -11.46
C THR A 67 11.65 -15.00 -12.90
N GLY A 68 11.92 -14.04 -13.80
CA GLY A 68 11.51 -14.11 -15.20
C GLY A 68 10.03 -13.83 -15.47
N MET A 69 9.25 -13.46 -14.45
CA MET A 69 7.88 -12.94 -14.63
C MET A 69 7.83 -11.46 -14.23
N PRO A 70 7.21 -10.60 -15.07
CA PRO A 70 6.98 -9.21 -14.69
C PRO A 70 6.04 -9.16 -13.48
N SER A 71 6.36 -8.37 -12.47
CA SER A 71 5.48 -8.13 -11.32
C SER A 71 5.14 -6.65 -11.21
N ARG A 72 3.86 -6.32 -11.07
CA ARG A 72 3.36 -4.95 -10.82
C ARG A 72 2.88 -4.84 -9.38
N ILE A 73 3.19 -3.72 -8.74
CA ILE A 73 2.64 -3.41 -7.41
C ILE A 73 1.53 -2.36 -7.57
N LEU A 74 0.35 -2.69 -7.07
CA LEU A 74 -0.78 -1.79 -6.92
C LEU A 74 -0.84 -1.32 -5.47
N LEU A 75 -0.32 -0.12 -5.20
CA LEU A 75 -0.27 0.45 -3.85
C LEU A 75 -1.45 1.39 -3.59
N ARG A 76 -2.26 1.08 -2.58
CA ARG A 76 -3.36 1.93 -2.09
C ARG A 76 -2.91 2.69 -0.86
N LYS A 77 -2.85 4.03 -0.92
CA LYS A 77 -2.47 4.87 0.22
C LYS A 77 -3.69 5.31 1.01
N ARG A 78 -3.65 5.20 2.35
CA ARG A 78 -4.70 5.69 3.24
C ARG A 78 -4.82 7.21 3.16
N ARG A 79 -6.04 7.74 3.11
CA ARG A 79 -6.34 9.17 3.19
C ARG A 79 -6.84 9.53 4.58
N PHE A 80 -6.49 10.74 4.99
CA PHE A 80 -6.90 11.34 6.25
C PHE A 80 -7.75 12.58 5.97
N LYS A 81 -8.79 12.78 6.78
CA LYS A 81 -9.64 13.98 6.73
C LYS A 81 -9.73 14.56 8.14
N CYS A 82 -9.45 15.86 8.26
CA CYS A 82 -9.69 16.60 9.51
C CYS A 82 -11.20 16.80 9.70
N TYR A 83 -11.68 16.79 10.94
CA TYR A 83 -13.08 17.09 11.24
C TYR A 83 -13.39 18.60 11.21
N HIS A 84 -12.40 19.42 11.57
CA HIS A 84 -12.61 20.86 11.80
C HIS A 84 -12.14 21.74 10.62
N CYS A 85 -11.18 21.25 9.82
CA CYS A 85 -10.58 22.02 8.72
C CYS A 85 -11.12 21.64 7.34
N SER A 86 -12.19 20.84 7.27
CA SER A 86 -12.67 20.25 6.02
C SER A 86 -13.90 20.92 5.43
#